data_AF-A0A246BLG8-F1
#
_entry.id   AF-A0A246BLG8-F1
#
_cell.length_a   1.000
_cell.length_b   1.000
_cell.length_c   1.000
_cell.angle_alpha   90.00
_cell.angle_beta   90.00
_cell.angle_gamma   90.00
#
_symmetry.space_group_name_H-M   'P 1'
#
loop_
_entity.id
_entity.type
_entity.pdbx_description
1 polymer ?
#
loop_
_entity_poly.entity_id
_entity_poly.type
_entity_poly.pdbx_seq_one_letter_code
_entity_poly.pdbx_strand_id
1 'polypeptide(L)'
;MLPTLAELLTLPAFAGAEVVSGHAHLTQPVTWVHVSEVADAARFLTGGELLLSTGSLLARMNDGELEGFVASLAQRGAHGLALELVQVFRDVPPALLGASRLHGLPLIVFRSEVSFAALTRAAHARILNHGGPALDPSLAPLLDALAETGRSVAFLRAQLGPLLNLPARPRSTLLGTLDALLTTNFNMAETARRLGVRRQTVYYRLEQLRAMLPDLDEPRRQLGLHLALELTRSEAGEALNAAERT
;
A
#
# COMPACT_ATOMS: atom_id res chain seq x y z
N MET A 1 -8.33 -4.08 -13.51
CA MET A 1 -7.97 -5.29 -14.27
C MET A 1 -6.47 -5.53 -14.08
N LEU A 2 -6.07 -6.78 -13.86
CA LEU A 2 -4.66 -7.19 -13.67
C LEU A 2 -3.79 -6.72 -14.84
N PRO A 3 -2.54 -6.25 -14.61
CA PRO A 3 -1.63 -5.93 -15.69
C PRO A 3 -1.24 -7.19 -16.45
N THR A 4 -1.11 -7.06 -17.76
CA THR A 4 -0.51 -8.06 -18.63
C THR A 4 1.01 -8.08 -18.47
N LEU A 5 1.65 -9.19 -18.87
CA LEU A 5 3.12 -9.25 -18.91
C LEU A 5 3.70 -8.15 -19.80
N ALA A 6 3.08 -7.86 -20.95
CA ALA A 6 3.47 -6.77 -21.83
C ALA A 6 3.47 -5.41 -21.10
N GLU A 7 2.44 -5.10 -20.32
CA GLU A 7 2.38 -3.87 -19.54
C GLU A 7 3.46 -3.82 -18.45
N LEU A 8 3.74 -4.93 -17.76
CA LEU A 8 4.82 -4.98 -16.76
C LEU A 8 6.19 -4.70 -17.39
N LEU A 9 6.45 -5.23 -18.59
CA LEU A 9 7.70 -5.01 -19.32
C LEU A 9 7.89 -3.55 -19.76
N THR A 10 6.84 -2.72 -19.80
CA THR A 10 6.97 -1.27 -20.07
C THR A 10 7.41 -0.45 -18.85
N LEU A 11 7.39 -1.03 -17.65
CA LEU A 11 7.75 -0.30 -16.44
C LEU A 11 9.26 0.02 -16.42
N PRO A 12 9.68 1.19 -15.91
CA PRO A 12 11.10 1.56 -15.85
C PRO A 12 11.99 0.53 -15.14
N ALA A 13 11.44 -0.19 -14.15
CA ALA A 13 12.17 -1.24 -13.44
C ALA A 13 12.55 -2.43 -14.35
N PHE A 14 11.77 -2.70 -15.39
CA PHE A 14 11.98 -3.77 -16.37
C PHE A 14 12.80 -3.30 -17.59
N ALA A 15 13.40 -2.11 -17.53
CA ALA A 15 14.27 -1.63 -18.60
C ALA A 15 15.41 -2.63 -18.86
N GLY A 16 15.65 -2.94 -20.14
CA GLY A 16 16.62 -3.95 -20.55
C GLY A 16 16.11 -5.39 -20.58
N ALA A 17 14.83 -5.62 -20.29
CA ALA A 17 14.19 -6.91 -20.51
C ALA A 17 14.12 -7.26 -22.01
N GLU A 18 14.63 -8.42 -22.39
CA GLU A 18 14.53 -8.98 -23.73
C GLU A 18 13.66 -10.24 -23.70
N VAL A 19 12.60 -10.28 -24.51
CA VAL A 19 11.76 -11.48 -24.65
C VAL A 19 12.35 -12.38 -25.74
N VAL A 20 12.80 -13.58 -25.36
CA VAL A 20 13.49 -14.52 -26.28
C VAL A 20 12.62 -15.70 -26.72
N SER A 21 11.47 -15.92 -26.06
CA SER A 21 10.43 -16.88 -26.45
C SER A 21 9.05 -16.47 -25.92
N GLY A 22 7.99 -17.14 -26.38
CA GLY A 22 6.64 -17.02 -25.80
C GLY A 22 5.90 -15.71 -26.09
N HIS A 23 6.29 -14.96 -27.13
CA HIS A 23 5.68 -13.67 -27.53
C HIS A 23 4.15 -13.69 -27.63
N ALA A 24 3.55 -14.82 -28.01
CA ALA A 24 2.09 -14.97 -28.11
C ALA A 24 1.34 -14.87 -26.77
N HIS A 25 2.03 -15.03 -25.63
CA HIS A 25 1.43 -15.03 -24.30
C HIS A 25 1.69 -13.75 -23.49
N LEU A 26 2.29 -12.71 -24.10
CA LEU A 26 2.60 -11.46 -23.40
C LEU A 26 1.34 -10.68 -22.95
N THR A 27 0.19 -10.93 -23.58
CA THR A 27 -1.08 -10.28 -23.21
C THR A 27 -1.82 -11.00 -22.09
N GLN A 28 -1.27 -12.09 -21.55
CA GLN A 28 -1.88 -12.78 -20.41
C GLN A 28 -1.69 -11.97 -19.12
N PRO A 29 -2.70 -11.93 -18.23
CA PRO A 29 -2.63 -11.19 -16.98
C PRO A 29 -1.63 -11.83 -16.02
N VAL A 30 -0.78 -11.02 -15.39
CA VAL A 30 0.17 -11.46 -14.37
C VAL A 30 -0.44 -11.25 -12.99
N THR A 31 -0.54 -12.32 -12.22
CA THR A 31 -1.13 -12.33 -10.87
C THR A 31 -0.12 -12.01 -9.79
N TRP A 32 1.14 -12.40 -10.00
CA TRP A 32 2.22 -12.21 -9.03
C TRP A 32 3.60 -12.26 -9.69
N VAL A 33 4.60 -11.64 -9.06
CA VAL A 33 6.00 -11.73 -9.49
C VAL A 33 6.86 -12.14 -8.30
N HIS A 34 7.63 -13.22 -8.44
CA HIS A 34 8.46 -13.70 -7.34
C HIS A 34 9.81 -14.22 -7.79
N VAL A 35 10.80 -14.09 -6.90
CA VAL A 35 12.13 -14.66 -7.11
C VAL A 35 12.12 -16.12 -6.65
N SER A 36 12.65 -17.03 -7.47
CA SER A 36 12.73 -18.45 -7.13
C SER A 36 14.04 -19.07 -7.61
N GLU A 37 14.70 -19.79 -6.69
CA GLU A 37 15.89 -20.63 -6.94
C GLU A 37 15.65 -22.06 -6.43
N VAL A 38 14.40 -22.52 -6.47
CA VAL A 38 13.98 -23.86 -6.03
C VAL A 38 13.67 -24.75 -7.23
N ALA A 39 14.28 -25.95 -7.29
CA ALA A 39 14.10 -26.91 -8.40
C ALA A 39 12.64 -27.24 -8.68
N ASP A 40 11.83 -27.41 -7.63
CA ASP A 40 10.42 -27.76 -7.72
C ASP A 40 9.52 -26.53 -7.48
N ALA A 41 9.88 -25.37 -8.05
CA ALA A 41 9.11 -24.13 -7.90
C ALA A 41 7.64 -24.29 -8.36
N ALA A 42 7.41 -25.14 -9.38
CA ALA A 42 6.10 -25.37 -9.97
C ALA A 42 5.05 -25.83 -8.95
N ARG A 43 5.43 -26.57 -7.89
CA ARG A 43 4.49 -27.05 -6.86
C ARG A 43 3.80 -25.96 -6.05
N PHE A 44 4.36 -24.75 -6.07
CA PHE A 44 3.87 -23.61 -5.30
C PHE A 44 3.09 -22.61 -6.17
N LEU A 45 3.00 -22.86 -7.47
CA LEU A 45 2.28 -21.99 -8.40
C LEU A 45 0.79 -22.27 -8.35
N THR A 46 0.03 -21.18 -8.47
CA THR A 46 -1.43 -21.15 -8.57
C THR A 46 -1.90 -20.74 -9.96
N GLY A 47 -0.98 -20.34 -10.83
CA GLY A 47 -1.23 -19.85 -12.17
C GLY A 47 -1.19 -18.33 -12.22
N GLY A 48 -0.65 -17.80 -13.31
CA GLY A 48 -0.56 -16.36 -13.53
C GLY A 48 0.78 -15.73 -13.18
N GLU A 49 1.71 -16.47 -12.59
CA GLU A 49 2.92 -15.91 -12.00
C GLU A 49 4.05 -15.70 -13.02
N LEU A 50 4.85 -14.66 -12.79
CA LEU A 50 6.15 -14.45 -13.44
C LEU A 50 7.27 -14.80 -12.45
N LEU A 51 8.09 -15.78 -12.79
CA LEU A 51 9.25 -16.18 -12.00
C LEU A 51 10.47 -15.32 -12.37
N LEU A 52 11.23 -14.86 -11.38
CA LEU A 52 12.55 -14.25 -11.56
C LEU A 52 13.62 -15.20 -11.03
N SER A 53 14.69 -15.40 -11.78
CA SER A 53 15.81 -16.26 -11.39
C SER A 53 17.15 -15.63 -11.76
N THR A 54 18.15 -15.79 -10.88
CA THR A 54 19.56 -15.47 -11.15
C THR A 54 20.25 -16.57 -11.96
N GLY A 55 19.55 -17.68 -12.22
CA GLY A 55 20.07 -18.84 -12.93
C GLY A 55 20.94 -19.77 -12.08
N SER A 56 21.16 -19.47 -10.79
CA SER A 56 22.05 -20.23 -9.92
C SER A 56 21.60 -21.69 -9.74
N LEU A 57 20.29 -21.91 -9.65
CA LEU A 57 19.68 -23.23 -9.67
C LEU A 57 19.86 -23.90 -11.04
N LEU A 58 19.52 -23.17 -12.11
CA LEU A 58 19.48 -23.70 -13.47
C LEU A 58 20.86 -24.14 -13.97
N ALA A 59 21.94 -23.48 -13.54
CA ALA A 59 23.30 -23.89 -13.89
C ALA A 59 23.76 -25.22 -13.27
N ARG A 60 23.00 -25.75 -12.30
CA ARG A 60 23.27 -27.06 -11.69
C ARG A 60 22.51 -28.18 -12.39
N MET A 61 21.63 -27.85 -13.34
CA MET A 61 20.78 -28.77 -14.06
C MET A 61 21.43 -29.17 -15.38
N ASN A 62 21.24 -30.43 -15.79
CA ASN A 62 21.51 -30.87 -17.15
C ASN A 62 20.36 -30.47 -18.10
N ASP A 63 20.55 -30.64 -19.41
CA ASP A 63 19.57 -30.23 -20.43
C ASP A 63 18.17 -30.84 -20.21
N GLY A 64 18.09 -32.12 -19.86
CA GLY A 64 16.79 -32.77 -19.58
C GLY A 64 16.10 -32.25 -18.32
N GLU A 65 16.87 -31.85 -17.31
CA GLU A 65 16.35 -31.19 -16.10
C GLU A 65 15.85 -29.77 -16.38
N LEU A 66 16.55 -29.02 -17.24
CA LEU A 66 16.11 -27.69 -17.69
C LEU A 66 14.80 -27.77 -18.49
N GLU A 67 14.71 -28.74 -19.40
CA GLU A 67 13.50 -29.02 -20.16
C GLU A 67 12.33 -29.38 -19.23
N GLY A 68 12.56 -30.29 -18.27
CA GLY A 68 11.58 -30.68 -17.28
C GLY A 68 11.13 -29.52 -16.38
N PHE A 69 12.05 -28.65 -15.99
CA PHE A 69 11.76 -27.45 -15.20
C PHE A 69 10.80 -26.52 -15.96
N VAL A 70 11.12 -26.16 -17.20
CA VAL A 70 10.27 -25.28 -18.03
C VAL A 70 8.91 -25.92 -18.30
N ALA A 71 8.88 -27.22 -18.61
CA ALA A 71 7.64 -27.96 -18.80
C ALA A 71 6.76 -27.90 -17.54
N SER A 72 7.35 -28.07 -16.35
CA SER A 72 6.62 -28.00 -15.08
C SER A 72 6.01 -26.62 -14.82
N LEU A 73 6.74 -25.54 -15.09
CA LEU A 73 6.23 -24.16 -14.92
C LEU A 73 5.05 -23.89 -15.86
N ALA A 74 5.20 -24.24 -17.14
CA ALA A 74 4.15 -24.05 -18.14
C ALA A 74 2.89 -24.87 -17.81
N GLN A 75 3.06 -26.13 -17.38
CA GLN A 75 1.94 -26.99 -16.98
C GLN A 75 1.20 -26.51 -15.72
N ARG A 76 1.82 -25.66 -14.89
CA ARG A 76 1.19 -25.04 -13.73
C ARG A 76 0.70 -23.62 -14.00
N GLY A 77 0.76 -23.17 -15.24
CA GLY A 77 0.19 -21.90 -15.68
C GLY A 77 1.05 -20.68 -15.34
N ALA A 78 2.36 -20.84 -15.19
CA ALA A 78 3.27 -19.70 -15.14
C ALA A 78 3.14 -18.87 -16.43
N HIS A 79 3.10 -17.55 -16.30
CA HIS A 79 3.07 -16.63 -17.44
C HIS A 79 4.45 -16.11 -17.85
N GLY A 80 5.51 -16.51 -17.13
CA GLY A 80 6.85 -16.33 -17.65
C GLY A 80 7.94 -16.74 -16.69
N LEU A 81 9.15 -16.82 -17.23
CA LEU A 81 10.40 -16.94 -16.51
C LEU A 81 11.31 -15.79 -16.97
N ALA A 82 11.81 -14.99 -16.04
CA ALA A 82 12.80 -13.96 -16.28
C ALA A 82 14.15 -14.37 -15.68
N LEU A 83 15.20 -14.32 -16.49
CA LEU A 83 16.53 -14.81 -16.14
C LEU A 83 17.56 -13.69 -16.22
N GLU A 84 18.37 -13.54 -15.18
CA GLU A 84 19.55 -12.68 -15.23
C GLU A 84 20.74 -13.41 -15.89
N LEU A 85 21.31 -12.82 -16.94
CA LEU A 85 22.45 -13.34 -17.71
C LEU A 85 23.73 -12.56 -17.40
N VAL A 86 24.13 -12.52 -16.12
CA VAL A 86 25.30 -11.76 -15.67
C VAL A 86 26.33 -12.67 -15.00
N GLN A 87 25.99 -13.24 -13.85
CA GLN A 87 26.97 -13.96 -13.02
C GLN A 87 27.10 -15.43 -13.42
N VAL A 88 25.98 -16.09 -13.68
CA VAL A 88 25.93 -17.55 -13.86
C VAL A 88 25.91 -17.92 -15.34
N PHE A 89 25.03 -17.29 -16.11
CA PHE A 89 24.94 -17.45 -17.56
C PHE A 89 25.32 -16.15 -18.25
N ARG A 90 26.01 -16.24 -19.39
CA ARG A 90 26.24 -15.10 -20.30
C ARG A 90 25.28 -15.10 -21.49
N ASP A 91 24.83 -16.29 -21.87
CA ASP A 91 23.87 -16.55 -22.93
C ASP A 91 22.81 -17.52 -22.43
N VAL A 92 21.65 -17.51 -23.09
CA VAL A 92 20.54 -18.39 -22.75
C VAL A 92 20.91 -19.85 -23.07
N PRO A 93 20.79 -20.79 -22.12
CA PRO A 93 21.00 -22.21 -22.40
C PRO A 93 20.07 -22.70 -23.53
N PRO A 94 20.58 -23.40 -24.56
CA PRO A 94 19.75 -23.86 -25.67
C PRO A 94 18.59 -24.78 -25.26
N ALA A 95 18.82 -25.66 -24.28
CA ALA A 95 17.78 -26.53 -23.73
C ALA A 95 16.64 -25.73 -23.08
N LEU A 96 16.98 -24.70 -22.31
CA LEU A 96 15.99 -23.79 -21.70
C LEU A 96 15.18 -23.06 -22.78
N LEU A 97 15.86 -22.47 -23.77
CA LEU A 97 15.20 -21.75 -24.87
C LEU A 97 14.31 -22.66 -25.72
N GLY A 98 14.79 -23.87 -26.03
CA GLY A 98 14.05 -24.89 -26.77
C GLY A 98 12.78 -25.29 -26.05
N ALA A 99 12.88 -25.60 -24.75
CA ALA A 99 11.73 -25.94 -23.91
C ALA A 99 10.74 -24.78 -23.79
N SER A 100 11.21 -23.55 -23.61
CA SER A 100 10.32 -22.38 -23.49
C SER A 100 9.56 -22.14 -24.80
N ARG A 101 10.17 -22.38 -25.96
CA ARG A 101 9.49 -22.34 -27.25
C ARG A 101 8.47 -23.47 -27.41
N LEU A 102 8.85 -24.70 -27.05
CA LEU A 102 7.97 -25.87 -27.13
C LEU A 102 6.69 -25.69 -26.30
N HIS A 103 6.83 -25.17 -25.09
CA HIS A 103 5.71 -24.98 -24.16
C HIS A 103 5.06 -23.59 -24.26
N GLY A 104 5.55 -22.72 -25.15
CA GLY A 104 5.05 -21.35 -25.31
C GLY A 104 5.27 -20.44 -24.10
N LEU A 105 6.08 -20.83 -23.12
CA LEU A 105 6.37 -20.04 -21.93
C LEU A 105 7.19 -18.80 -22.32
N PRO A 106 6.77 -17.59 -21.94
CA PRO A 106 7.59 -16.39 -22.09
C PRO A 106 8.89 -16.53 -21.32
N LEU A 107 10.01 -16.47 -22.04
CA LEU A 107 11.35 -16.38 -21.45
C LEU A 107 11.85 -14.97 -21.67
N ILE A 108 12.11 -14.27 -20.56
CA ILE A 108 12.61 -12.91 -20.51
C ILE A 108 14.04 -12.97 -19.99
N VAL A 109 14.93 -12.15 -20.54
CA VAL A 109 16.32 -12.12 -20.09
C VAL A 109 16.77 -10.70 -19.81
N PHE A 110 17.65 -10.56 -18.82
CA PHE A 110 18.35 -9.31 -18.49
C PHE A 110 19.84 -9.53 -18.70
N ARG A 111 20.45 -8.75 -19.60
CA ARG A 111 21.90 -8.82 -19.92
C ARG A 111 22.77 -7.91 -19.05
N SER A 112 22.14 -7.24 -18.09
CA SER A 112 22.77 -6.39 -17.09
C SER A 112 22.18 -6.73 -15.72
N GLU A 113 22.91 -6.42 -14.66
CA GLU A 113 22.45 -6.67 -13.30
C GLU A 113 21.16 -5.88 -13.04
N VAL A 114 20.16 -6.55 -12.47
CA VAL A 114 18.87 -5.95 -12.17
C VAL A 114 18.51 -6.13 -10.70
N SER A 115 17.94 -5.08 -10.11
CA SER A 115 17.40 -5.20 -8.75
C SER A 115 16.09 -5.96 -8.78
N PHE A 116 16.12 -7.26 -8.43
CA PHE A 116 14.89 -8.05 -8.28
C PHE A 116 13.93 -7.44 -7.25
N ALA A 117 14.44 -6.74 -6.24
CA ALA A 117 13.63 -5.96 -5.31
C ALA A 117 12.90 -4.79 -6.01
N ALA A 118 13.52 -4.15 -7.00
CA ALA A 118 12.87 -3.11 -7.81
C ALA A 118 11.83 -3.68 -8.77
N LEU A 119 12.15 -4.79 -9.45
CA LEU A 119 11.22 -5.51 -10.34
C LEU A 119 9.96 -5.94 -9.60
N THR A 120 10.12 -6.66 -8.49
CA THR A 120 8.99 -7.14 -7.67
C THR A 120 8.17 -5.99 -7.10
N ARG A 121 8.80 -4.93 -6.59
CA ARG A 121 8.08 -3.75 -6.09
C ARG A 121 7.27 -3.05 -7.17
N ALA A 122 7.85 -2.83 -8.34
CA ALA A 122 7.16 -2.17 -9.45
C ALA A 122 5.98 -3.01 -9.97
N ALA A 123 6.19 -4.32 -10.13
CA ALA A 123 5.14 -5.23 -10.54
C ALA A 123 4.04 -5.34 -9.49
N HIS A 124 4.38 -5.55 -8.21
CA HIS A 124 3.39 -5.60 -7.13
C HIS A 124 2.64 -4.30 -6.95
N ALA A 125 3.26 -3.13 -7.16
CA ALA A 125 2.52 -1.87 -7.16
C ALA A 125 1.48 -1.82 -8.29
N ARG A 126 1.81 -2.31 -9.49
CA ARG A 126 0.85 -2.40 -10.60
C ARG A 126 -0.19 -3.50 -10.39
N ILE A 127 0.17 -4.56 -9.66
CA ILE A 127 -0.72 -5.63 -9.27
C ILE A 127 -1.66 -5.10 -8.16
N LEU A 128 -1.20 -4.86 -6.95
CA LEU A 128 -2.06 -4.46 -5.84
C LEU A 128 -2.89 -3.18 -6.06
N ASN A 129 -2.46 -2.25 -6.93
CA ASN A 129 -3.19 -1.00 -7.20
C ASN A 129 -4.10 -1.03 -8.45
N HIS A 130 -4.31 -2.17 -9.11
CA HIS A 130 -5.06 -2.21 -10.37
C HIS A 130 -6.60 -2.27 -10.24
N GLY A 131 -7.23 -1.27 -9.63
CA GLY A 131 -8.69 -1.15 -9.81
C GLY A 131 -9.48 -0.35 -8.80
N GLY A 132 -8.86 0.31 -7.82
CA GLY A 132 -9.56 1.32 -7.03
C GLY A 132 -9.20 2.72 -7.51
N PRO A 133 -10.10 3.72 -7.48
CA PRO A 133 -9.62 5.06 -7.18
C PRO A 133 -8.71 4.96 -5.95
N ALA A 134 -7.66 5.79 -5.88
CA ALA A 134 -6.96 5.96 -4.60
C ALA A 134 -8.04 6.12 -3.54
N LEU A 135 -8.05 5.25 -2.52
CA LEU A 135 -9.02 5.38 -1.43
C LEU A 135 -8.84 6.79 -0.91
N ASP A 136 -9.79 7.68 -1.20
CA ASP A 136 -9.78 9.02 -0.67
C ASP A 136 -10.00 8.84 0.84
N PRO A 137 -9.00 9.12 1.70
CA PRO A 137 -9.18 8.98 3.14
C PRO A 137 -10.10 10.08 3.69
N SER A 138 -10.64 10.96 2.83
CA SER A 138 -11.56 12.02 3.21
C SER A 138 -12.76 11.48 3.97
N LEU A 139 -13.01 12.11 5.12
CA LEU A 139 -14.20 11.89 5.92
C LEU A 139 -15.38 12.75 5.42
N ALA A 140 -15.17 13.64 4.45
CA ALA A 140 -16.17 14.62 4.03
C ALA A 140 -17.55 14.00 3.73
N PRO A 141 -17.68 12.90 2.96
CA PRO A 141 -19.01 12.33 2.68
C PRO A 141 -19.75 11.86 3.94
N LEU A 142 -19.02 11.37 4.95
CA LEU A 142 -19.60 10.96 6.22
C LEU A 142 -20.04 12.18 7.05
N LEU A 143 -19.25 13.24 7.06
CA LEU A 143 -19.55 14.47 7.78
C LEU A 143 -20.75 15.19 7.15
N ASP A 144 -20.80 15.25 5.81
CA ASP A 144 -21.91 15.81 5.05
C ASP A 144 -23.20 15.05 5.36
N ALA A 145 -23.18 13.72 5.38
CA ALA A 145 -24.33 12.91 5.76
C ALA A 145 -24.81 13.18 7.20
N LEU A 146 -23.89 13.46 8.14
CA LEU A 146 -24.25 13.84 9.52
C LEU A 146 -24.86 15.24 9.60
N ALA A 147 -24.38 16.18 8.79
CA ALA A 147 -24.89 17.54 8.68
C ALA A 147 -26.28 17.55 8.03
N GLU A 148 -26.45 16.87 6.89
CA GLU A 148 -27.71 16.75 6.15
C GLU A 148 -28.83 16.11 6.97
N THR A 149 -28.48 15.13 7.83
CA THR A 149 -29.45 14.50 8.74
C THR A 149 -29.74 15.33 10.00
N GLY A 150 -29.07 16.48 10.18
CA GLY A 150 -29.20 17.32 11.37
C GLY A 150 -28.65 16.67 12.65
N ARG A 151 -27.81 15.63 12.53
CA ARG A 151 -27.28 14.85 13.66
C ARG A 151 -25.91 15.32 14.12
N SER A 152 -25.23 16.19 13.36
CA SER A 152 -23.90 16.73 13.69
C SER A 152 -23.85 17.36 15.09
N VAL A 153 -24.80 18.25 15.41
CA VAL A 153 -24.85 18.98 16.69
C VAL A 153 -25.08 18.03 17.88
N ALA A 154 -25.98 17.05 17.73
CA ALA A 154 -26.24 16.07 18.78
C ALA A 154 -25.01 15.18 19.03
N PHE A 155 -24.32 14.79 17.96
CA PHE A 155 -23.07 14.02 18.04
C PHE A 155 -21.94 14.84 18.69
N LEU A 156 -21.73 16.08 18.25
CA LEU A 156 -20.75 17.01 18.84
C LEU A 156 -20.97 17.18 20.34
N ARG A 157 -22.23 17.40 20.76
CA ARG A 157 -22.59 17.55 22.17
C ARG A 157 -22.32 16.27 22.96
N ALA A 158 -22.60 15.10 22.39
CA ALA A 158 -22.33 13.81 23.04
C ALA A 158 -20.83 13.53 23.21
N GLN A 159 -19.99 13.97 22.26
CA GLN A 159 -18.55 13.71 22.29
C GLN A 159 -17.78 14.78 23.07
N LEU A 160 -18.03 16.06 22.79
CA LEU A 160 -17.25 17.21 23.27
C LEU A 160 -18.03 18.14 24.21
N GLY A 161 -19.27 17.80 24.59
CA GLY A 161 -20.15 18.66 25.38
C GLY A 161 -19.50 19.33 26.60
N PRO A 162 -18.82 18.59 27.49
CA PRO A 162 -18.11 19.18 28.63
C PRO A 162 -17.07 20.25 28.23
N LEU A 163 -16.33 20.03 27.14
CA LEU A 163 -15.36 21.01 26.62
C LEU A 163 -16.03 22.21 25.96
N LEU A 164 -17.12 22.00 25.23
CA LEU A 164 -17.82 23.08 24.52
C LEU A 164 -18.47 24.08 25.49
N ASN A 165 -18.81 23.64 26.70
CA ASN A 165 -19.35 24.46 27.79
C ASN A 165 -18.30 25.29 28.54
N LEU A 166 -17.01 25.11 28.26
CA LEU A 166 -15.94 25.89 28.90
C LEU A 166 -15.89 27.34 28.35
N PRO A 167 -15.34 28.29 29.14
CA PRO A 167 -15.04 29.62 28.65
C PRO A 167 -14.10 29.58 27.43
N ALA A 168 -14.19 30.59 26.56
CA ALA A 168 -13.54 30.57 25.24
C ALA A 168 -12.03 30.24 25.28
N ARG A 169 -11.28 30.81 26.23
CA ARG A 169 -9.81 30.61 26.34
C ARG A 169 -9.43 29.19 26.80
N PRO A 170 -9.96 28.66 27.92
CA PRO A 170 -9.75 27.25 28.29
C PRO A 170 -10.23 26.28 27.21
N ARG A 171 -11.39 26.55 26.60
CA ARG A 171 -11.96 25.72 25.54
C ARG A 171 -11.03 25.58 24.35
N SER A 172 -10.55 26.70 23.79
CA SER A 172 -9.65 26.66 22.64
C SER A 172 -8.34 25.95 22.96
N THR A 173 -7.80 26.17 24.16
CA THR A 173 -6.56 25.54 24.62
C THR A 173 -6.70 24.02 24.73
N LEU A 174 -7.79 23.53 25.33
CA LEU A 174 -8.01 22.10 25.55
C LEU A 174 -8.44 21.37 24.29
N LEU A 175 -9.25 21.99 23.42
CA LEU A 175 -9.57 21.44 22.10
C LEU A 175 -8.31 21.31 21.23
N GLY A 176 -7.46 22.34 21.20
CA GLY A 176 -6.18 22.27 20.47
C GLY A 176 -5.23 21.22 21.06
N THR A 177 -5.25 21.02 22.38
CA THR A 177 -4.45 19.97 23.03
C THR A 177 -5.01 18.58 22.71
N LEU A 178 -6.33 18.40 22.71
CA LEU A 178 -6.99 17.14 22.35
C LEU A 178 -6.71 16.75 20.89
N ASP A 179 -6.83 17.70 19.96
CA ASP A 179 -6.47 17.49 18.54
C ASP A 179 -5.01 17.06 18.38
N ALA A 180 -4.09 17.74 19.08
CA ALA A 180 -2.68 17.38 19.04
C ALA A 180 -2.40 16.00 19.65
N LEU A 181 -3.04 15.65 20.78
CA LEU A 181 -2.91 14.33 21.41
C LEU A 181 -3.38 13.23 20.45
N LEU A 182 -4.58 13.39 19.89
CA LEU A 182 -5.18 12.43 18.96
C LEU A 182 -4.34 12.28 17.68
N THR A 183 -3.89 13.38 17.07
CA THR A 183 -3.05 13.35 15.86
C THR A 183 -1.68 12.70 16.09
N THR A 184 -1.17 12.75 17.32
CA THR A 184 0.15 12.20 17.67
C THR A 184 0.04 10.85 18.37
N ASN A 185 -1.14 10.21 18.33
CA ASN A 185 -1.43 8.94 19.01
C ASN A 185 -0.98 8.95 20.48
N PHE A 186 -1.29 10.05 21.18
CA PHE A 186 -0.94 10.28 22.59
C PHE A 186 0.57 10.25 22.91
N ASN A 187 1.44 10.49 21.92
CA ASN A 187 2.87 10.66 22.16
C ASN A 187 3.15 12.04 22.79
N MET A 188 3.24 12.09 24.13
CA MET A 188 3.41 13.32 24.90
C MET A 188 4.59 14.19 24.47
N ALA A 189 5.69 13.58 24.03
CA ALA A 189 6.86 14.31 23.57
C ALA A 189 6.57 15.04 22.26
N GLU A 190 5.92 14.35 21.33
CA GLU A 190 5.54 14.88 20.04
C GLU A 190 4.39 15.90 20.15
N THR A 191 3.39 15.62 20.99
CA THR A 191 2.32 16.56 21.32
C THR A 191 2.89 17.87 21.87
N ALA A 192 3.83 17.80 22.83
CA ALA A 192 4.46 18.97 23.43
C ALA A 192 5.22 19.81 22.39
N ARG A 193 5.97 19.14 21.51
CA ARG A 193 6.69 19.78 20.40
C ARG A 193 5.73 20.49 19.44
N ARG A 194 4.66 19.82 19.02
CA ARG A 194 3.63 20.37 18.11
C ARG A 194 2.90 21.57 18.71
N LEU A 195 2.63 21.54 20.01
CA LEU A 195 1.95 22.64 20.73
C LEU A 195 2.91 23.77 21.15
N GLY A 196 4.23 23.61 20.99
CA GLY A 196 5.22 24.58 21.47
C GLY A 196 5.25 24.76 22.98
N VAL A 197 4.90 23.71 23.75
CA VAL A 197 4.84 23.74 25.22
C VAL A 197 5.75 22.70 25.85
N ARG A 198 5.96 22.79 27.17
CA ARG A 198 6.68 21.76 27.94
C ARG A 198 5.81 20.52 28.11
N ARG A 199 6.43 19.33 28.18
CA ARG A 199 5.73 18.05 28.43
C ARG A 199 4.82 18.09 29.65
N GLN A 200 5.26 18.72 30.74
CA GLN A 200 4.46 18.86 31.96
C GLN A 200 3.13 19.60 31.73
N THR A 201 3.12 20.58 30.82
CA THR A 201 1.90 21.29 30.44
C THR A 201 0.94 20.36 29.70
N VAL A 202 1.45 19.46 28.85
CA VAL A 202 0.62 18.46 28.16
C VAL A 202 0.01 17.48 29.17
N TYR A 203 0.82 16.94 30.10
CA TYR A 203 0.30 16.06 31.16
C TYR A 203 -0.80 16.74 31.98
N TYR A 204 -0.58 17.97 32.41
CA TYR A 204 -1.60 18.72 33.16
C TYR A 204 -2.91 18.86 32.38
N ARG A 205 -2.83 19.24 31.09
CA ARG A 205 -4.01 19.37 30.24
C ARG A 205 -4.66 18.03 29.92
N LEU A 206 -3.89 16.95 29.79
CA LEU A 206 -4.42 15.59 29.62
C LEU A 206 -5.23 15.15 30.83
N GLU A 207 -4.75 15.43 32.05
CA GLU A 207 -5.50 15.14 33.27
C GLU A 207 -6.81 15.93 33.32
N GLN A 208 -6.80 17.20 32.91
CA GLN A 208 -8.02 17.99 32.75
C GLN A 208 -8.98 17.38 31.71
N LEU A 209 -8.45 16.93 30.57
CA LEU A 209 -9.24 16.27 29.53
C LEU A 209 -9.86 14.97 30.05
N ARG A 210 -9.08 14.11 30.72
CA ARG A 210 -9.57 12.84 31.33
C ARG A 210 -10.64 13.06 32.38
N ALA A 211 -10.54 14.14 33.15
CA ALA A 211 -11.56 14.48 34.14
C ALA A 211 -12.91 14.87 33.51
N MET A 212 -12.90 15.45 32.31
CA MET A 212 -14.10 15.91 31.62
C MET A 212 -14.63 14.92 30.58
N LEU A 213 -13.75 14.11 30.02
CA LEU A 213 -14.04 13.17 28.97
C LEU A 213 -13.59 11.80 29.47
N PRO A 214 -14.51 10.96 29.97
CA PRO A 214 -14.15 9.61 30.41
C PRO A 214 -13.68 8.77 29.22
N ASP A 215 -12.92 7.72 29.55
CA ASP A 215 -12.45 6.68 28.63
C ASP A 215 -11.62 7.20 27.46
N LEU A 216 -10.82 8.25 27.67
CA LEU A 216 -9.95 8.84 26.63
C LEU A 216 -8.98 7.84 25.99
N ASP A 217 -8.64 6.76 26.71
CA ASP A 217 -7.74 5.72 26.26
C ASP A 217 -8.46 4.63 25.43
N GLU A 218 -9.80 4.61 25.39
CA GLU A 218 -10.60 3.63 24.63
C GLU A 218 -10.61 3.96 23.13
N PRO A 219 -10.25 3.03 22.22
CA PRO A 219 -10.15 3.31 20.78
C PRO A 219 -11.45 3.84 20.16
N ARG A 220 -12.60 3.30 20.56
CA ARG A 220 -13.92 3.78 20.07
C ARG A 220 -14.21 5.21 20.50
N ARG A 221 -13.77 5.59 21.71
CA ARG A 221 -13.92 6.95 22.23
C ARG A 221 -13.02 7.92 21.47
N GLN A 222 -11.77 7.55 21.21
CA GLN A 222 -10.83 8.35 20.42
C GLN A 222 -11.35 8.59 19.00
N LEU A 223 -11.88 7.56 18.34
CA LEU A 223 -12.50 7.70 17.02
C LEU A 223 -13.68 8.70 17.05
N GLY A 224 -14.56 8.59 18.04
CA GLY A 224 -15.66 9.53 18.21
C GLY A 224 -15.19 10.98 18.39
N LEU A 225 -14.11 11.19 19.17
CA LEU A 225 -13.51 12.51 19.38
C LEU A 225 -12.81 13.05 18.12
N HIS A 226 -12.14 12.21 17.33
CA HIS A 226 -11.59 12.59 16.03
C HIS A 226 -12.67 13.13 15.09
N LEU A 227 -13.78 12.39 14.96
CA LEU A 227 -14.91 12.80 14.12
C LEU A 227 -15.54 14.10 14.62
N ALA A 228 -15.68 14.25 15.95
CA ALA A 228 -16.23 15.46 16.53
C ALA A 228 -15.35 16.69 16.28
N LEU A 229 -14.02 16.55 16.39
CA LEU A 229 -13.11 17.65 16.07
C LEU A 229 -13.16 18.01 14.58
N GLU A 230 -13.27 17.03 13.69
CA GLU A 230 -13.41 17.29 12.26
C GLU A 230 -14.71 18.05 11.94
N LEU A 231 -15.84 17.68 12.57
CA LEU A 231 -17.10 18.43 12.46
C LEU A 231 -16.95 19.88 12.93
N THR A 232 -16.23 20.14 14.04
CA THR A 232 -16.01 21.53 14.49
C THR A 232 -15.22 22.37 13.49
N ARG A 233 -14.34 21.74 12.69
CA ARG A 233 -13.59 22.42 11.62
C ARG A 233 -14.49 22.69 10.41
N SER A 234 -15.34 21.73 10.04
CA SER A 234 -16.27 21.84 8.91
C SER A 234 -17.36 22.90 9.16
N GLU A 235 -18.03 22.86 10.31
CA GLU A 235 -19.08 23.83 10.68
C GLU A 235 -18.50 25.27 10.81
N ALA A 236 -17.24 25.41 11.26
CA ALA A 236 -16.56 26.70 11.28
C ALA A 236 -16.25 27.23 9.87
N GLY A 237 -15.97 26.34 8.91
CA GLY A 237 -15.79 26.67 7.50
C GLY A 237 -17.09 27.10 6.82
N GLU A 238 -18.22 26.44 7.12
CA GLU A 238 -19.54 26.82 6.62
C GLU A 238 -20.01 28.17 7.18
N ALA A 239 -19.77 28.43 8.47
CA ALA A 239 -20.10 29.71 9.10
C ALA A 239 -19.28 30.88 8.52
N LEU A 240 -18.00 30.67 8.17
CA LEU A 240 -17.19 31.65 7.45
C LEU A 240 -17.72 31.91 6.03
N ASN A 241 -18.03 30.84 5.28
CA ASN A 241 -18.52 30.91 3.91
C ASN A 241 -19.94 31.52 3.80
N ALA A 242 -20.75 31.50 4.86
CA ALA A 242 -22.05 32.15 4.92
C ALA A 242 -21.94 33.67 5.22
N ALA A 243 -20.96 34.07 6.04
CA ALA A 243 -20.72 35.47 6.37
C ALA A 243 -20.12 36.27 5.19
N GLU A 244 -19.40 35.61 4.27
CA GLU A 244 -18.84 36.23 3.06
C GLU A 244 -19.88 36.41 1.92
N ARG A 245 -21.08 35.85 2.06
CA ARG A 245 -22.18 35.95 1.07
C ARG A 245 -23.29 36.93 1.47
N THR A 246 -23.16 37.62 2.61
CA THR A 246 -24.11 38.62 3.12
C THR A 246 -23.49 39.99 3.09
#